data_AF-A0A7L4Q0B0-F1
#
_entry.id   AF-A0A7L4Q0B0-F1
#
_cell.length_a   1.000
_cell.length_b   1.000
_cell.length_c   1.000
_cell.angle_alpha   90.00
_cell.angle_beta   90.00
_cell.angle_gamma   90.00
#
_symmetry.space_group_name_H-M   'P 1'
#
loop_
_entity.id
_entity.type
_entity.pdbx_description
1 polymer ?
#
loop_
_entity_poly.entity_id
_entity_poly.type
_entity_poly.pdbx_seq_one_letter_code
_entity_poly.pdbx_strand_id
1 'polypeptide(L)' 'MARDIGLGVRQPEEACSDANCPFHGSLPVRGQVITGKVVSDRMMGTVVVERDYLHYVGKYNRYE' A
#
# COMPACT_ATOMS: atom_id res chain seq x y z
N MET A 1 1.08 -12.86 -17.92
CA MET A 1 0.78 -13.86 -16.88
C MET A 1 0.94 -13.15 -15.55
N ALA A 2 -0.12 -13.04 -14.76
CA ALA A 2 -0.07 -12.39 -13.45
C ALA A 2 0.63 -13.33 -12.45
N ARG A 3 1.62 -12.80 -11.74
CA ARG A 3 2.31 -13.51 -10.66
C ARG A 3 1.45 -13.49 -9.40
N ASP A 4 1.47 -14.59 -8.65
CA ASP A 4 0.89 -14.61 -7.31
C ASP A 4 1.81 -13.82 -6.36
N ILE A 5 1.25 -12.79 -5.73
CA ILE A 5 1.95 -11.90 -4.78
C ILE A 5 1.97 -12.47 -3.35
N GLY A 6 1.33 -13.62 -3.12
CA GLY A 6 1.28 -14.28 -1.79
C GLY A 6 0.40 -13.55 -0.77
N LEU A 7 -0.26 -12.47 -1.18
CA LEU A 7 -1.35 -11.82 -0.46
C LEU A 7 -2.66 -12.34 -1.07
N GLY A 8 -3.67 -12.65 -0.24
CA GLY A 8 -4.98 -13.19 -0.66
C GLY A 8 -5.86 -12.20 -1.44
N VAL A 9 -5.26 -11.48 -2.39
CA VAL A 9 -5.88 -10.46 -3.23
C VAL A 9 -6.21 -11.08 -4.58
N ARG A 10 -7.36 -10.72 -5.14
CA ARG A 10 -7.73 -11.18 -6.49
C ARG A 10 -6.78 -10.55 -7.52
N GLN A 11 -6.39 -11.35 -8.50
CA GLN A 11 -5.57 -10.87 -9.61
C GLN A 11 -6.37 -9.87 -10.45
N PRO A 12 -5.73 -8.79 -10.95
CA PRO A 12 -6.39 -7.87 -11.86
C PRO A 12 -6.72 -8.56 -13.19
N GLU A 13 -7.88 -8.24 -13.76
CA GLU A 13 -8.32 -8.76 -15.06
C GLU A 13 -7.57 -8.08 -16.23
N GLU A 14 -7.13 -6.83 -16.03
CA GLU A 14 -6.42 -6.04 -17.03
C GLU A 14 -4.91 -6.28 -17.00
N ALA A 15 -4.33 -6.34 -18.20
CA ALA A 15 -2.88 -6.41 -18.37
C ALA A 15 -2.25 -5.02 -18.20
N CYS A 16 -1.21 -4.94 -17.38
CA CYS A 16 -0.44 -3.72 -17.14
C CYS A 16 1.01 -3.93 -17.63
N SER A 17 1.62 -2.90 -18.21
CA SER A 17 2.99 -2.91 -18.73
C SER A 17 4.03 -2.26 -17.80
N ASP A 18 3.64 -1.88 -16.57
CA ASP A 18 4.53 -1.19 -15.63
C ASP A 18 5.55 -2.14 -14.98
N ALA A 19 6.82 -1.75 -15.01
CA ALA A 19 7.91 -2.49 -14.36
C ALA A 19 7.72 -2.59 -12.83
N ASN A 20 7.07 -1.58 -12.23
CA ASN A 20 6.79 -1.49 -10.79
C ASN A 20 5.47 -2.19 -10.39
N CYS A 21 4.76 -2.82 -11.32
CA CYS A 21 3.54 -3.56 -11.01
C CYS A 21 3.87 -4.82 -10.19
N PRO A 22 3.21 -5.08 -9.04
CA PRO A 22 3.39 -6.31 -8.27
C PRO A 22 3.02 -7.60 -9.02
N PHE A 23 2.05 -7.54 -9.94
CA PHE A 23 1.52 -8.71 -10.64
C PHE A 23 2.25 -9.00 -11.96
N HIS A 24 2.48 -7.96 -12.77
CA HIS A 24 3.02 -8.08 -14.13
C HIS A 24 4.51 -7.67 -14.23
N GLY A 25 5.01 -6.94 -13.24
CA GLY A 25 6.36 -6.39 -13.22
C GLY A 25 7.38 -7.27 -12.48
N SER A 26 8.49 -6.64 -12.10
CA SER A 26 9.59 -7.28 -11.38
C SER A 26 9.62 -6.95 -9.88
N LEU A 27 8.69 -6.11 -9.40
CA LEU A 27 8.68 -5.62 -8.02
C LEU A 27 8.26 -6.73 -7.02
N PRO A 28 9.14 -7.15 -6.10
CA PRO A 28 8.78 -8.12 -5.08
C PRO A 28 8.02 -7.46 -3.92
N VAL A 29 6.86 -8.02 -3.56
CA VAL A 29 6.09 -7.58 -2.38
C VAL A 29 6.53 -8.40 -1.16
N ARG A 30 6.98 -7.70 -0.11
CA ARG A 30 7.44 -8.31 1.16
C ARG A 30 7.34 -7.32 2.31
N GLY A 31 7.20 -7.82 3.53
CA GLY A 31 7.20 -7.00 4.74
C GLY A 31 5.79 -6.72 5.28
N GLN A 32 5.62 -5.53 5.85
CA GLN A 32 4.38 -5.15 6.54
C GLN A 32 3.29 -4.71 5.55
N VAL A 33 2.08 -5.22 5.75
CA VAL A 33 0.88 -4.72 5.08
C VAL A 33 0.29 -3.60 5.92
N ILE A 34 0.10 -2.43 5.31
CA ILE A 34 -0.51 -1.27 5.96
C ILE A 34 -1.82 -0.92 5.26
N THR A 35 -2.80 -0.52 6.06
CA THR A 35 -4.08 0.02 5.58
C THR A 35 -4.12 1.50 5.92
N GLY A 36 -4.51 2.34 4.97
CA GLY A 36 -4.64 3.79 5.16
C GLY A 36 -5.61 4.39 4.14
N LYS A 37 -5.89 5.68 4.27
CA LYS A 37 -6.83 6.41 3.42
C LYS A 37 -6.07 7.12 2.30
N VAL A 38 -6.56 7.04 1.06
CA VAL A 38 -5.98 7.80 -0.05
C VAL A 38 -6.40 9.27 0.06
N VAL A 39 -5.42 10.18 0.15
CA VAL A 39 -5.65 11.63 0.27
C VAL A 39 -5.38 12.36 -1.04
N SER A 40 -4.46 11.86 -1.86
CA SER A 40 -4.17 12.47 -3.16
C SER A 40 -3.70 11.45 -4.19
N ASP A 41 -4.16 11.66 -5.42
CA ASP A 41 -3.91 10.87 -6.64
C ASP A 41 -3.31 11.74 -7.76
N ARG A 42 -2.85 12.96 -7.45
CA ARG A 42 -2.39 13.94 -8.47
C ARG A 42 -1.12 13.52 -9.20
N MET A 43 -0.35 12.58 -8.64
CA MET A 43 0.92 12.14 -9.22
C MET A 43 0.68 10.91 -10.09
N MET A 44 1.17 10.92 -11.33
CA MET A 44 1.02 9.77 -12.21
C MET A 44 1.78 8.55 -11.68
N GLY A 45 1.08 7.43 -11.53
CA GLY A 45 1.65 6.14 -11.12
C GLY A 45 1.89 5.99 -9.61
N THR A 46 1.49 6.94 -8.77
CA THR A 46 1.60 6.84 -7.31
C THR A 46 0.40 7.49 -6.61
N VAL A 47 0.18 7.13 -5.34
CA VAL A 47 -0.89 7.71 -4.51
C VAL A 47 -0.33 8.06 -3.13
N VAL A 48 -0.84 9.14 -2.55
CA VAL A 48 -0.51 9.55 -1.18
C VAL A 48 -1.52 8.94 -0.22
N VAL A 49 -1.03 8.10 0.70
CA VAL A 49 -1.84 7.41 1.71
C VAL A 49 -1.58 8.01 3.08
N GLU A 50 -2.63 8.47 3.74
CA GLU A 50 -2.64 8.96 5.12
C GLU A 50 -2.96 7.84 6.09
N ARG A 51 -2.29 7.86 7.24
CA ARG A 51 -2.49 6.91 8.33
C ARG A 51 -2.49 7.66 9.66
N ASP A 52 -3.67 7.75 10.25
CA ASP A 52 -3.83 8.24 11.60
C ASP A 52 -3.45 7.15 12.60
N TYR A 53 -2.68 7.52 13.62
CA TYR A 53 -2.40 6.66 14.75
C TYR A 53 -2.34 7.50 16.02
N LEU A 54 -2.66 6.88 17.14
CA LEU A 54 -2.62 7.51 18.45
C LEU A 54 -1.29 7.18 19.13
N HIS A 55 -0.55 8.20 19.53
CA HIS A 55 0.68 8.13 20.29
C HIS A 55 0.41 8.37 21.78
N TYR A 56 0.78 7.42 22.63
CA TYR A 56 0.53 7.53 24.07
C TYR A 56 1.63 8.35 24.78
N VAL A 57 1.23 9.41 25.47
CA VAL A 57 2.12 10.28 26.26
C VAL A 57 2.01 9.92 27.75
N GLY A 58 2.97 9.13 28.23
CA GLY A 58 2.96 8.60 29.61
C GLY A 58 3.00 9.65 30.71
N LYS A 59 3.57 10.85 30.46
CA LYS A 59 3.58 11.95 31.44
C LYS A 59 2.16 12.45 31.77
N TYR A 60 1.27 12.45 30.78
CA TYR A 60 -0.08 12.99 30.92
C TYR A 60 -1.16 11.92 30.90
N ASN A 61 -0.78 10.64 30.68
CA ASN A 61 -1.69 9.52 30.46
C ASN A 61 -2.74 9.83 29.36
N ARG A 62 -2.30 10.47 28.27
CA ARG A 62 -3.16 10.90 27.14
C ARG A 62 -2.66 10.30 25.82
N TYR A 63 -3.52 10.30 24.82
CA TYR A 63 -3.17 9.96 23.45
C TYR A 63 -3.13 11.23 22.60
N GLU A 64 -2.10 11.37 21.77
CA GLU A 64 -1.90 12.43 20.77
C GLU A 64 -1.90 11.85 19.36
#